data_AF-A0A6I7PNU6-F1
#
_entry.id   AF-A0A6I7PNU6-F1
#
_cell.length_a   1.000
_cell.length_b   1.000
_cell.length_c   1.000
_cell.angle_alpha   90.00
_cell.angle_beta   90.00
_cell.angle_gamma   90.00
#
_symmetry.space_group_name_H-M   'P 1'
#
loop_
_entity.id
_entity.type
_entity.pdbx_description
1 polymer ?
#
loop_
_entity_poly.entity_id
_entity_poly.type
_entity_poly.pdbx_seq_one_letter_code
_entity_poly.pdbx_strand_id
1 'polypeptide(L)'
;MPDRSRSRLLSVVLIAVAVIVGVVGTTLDRRTESRFQSAMEIRGTITSLNELELRLLRYEDALFAHTDGAASAEDVRDARADVDAMLVRLIDTNDPSVLPSLRTVEESLRAMPAVGEAMRRGSERAVVATNNSALREIRHAVIDLRLSLMRDVREMRAMMGGVRALLAMTVVLAVMIGLYSLRVRAHA
;
A
#
# COMPACT_ATOMS: atom_id res chain seq x y z
N MET A 1 1.82 25.96 58.39
CA MET A 1 0.80 25.00 57.89
C MET A 1 0.85 25.01 56.38
N PRO A 2 1.13 23.87 55.71
CA PRO A 2 1.04 23.81 54.26
C PRO A 2 -0.41 24.09 53.83
N ASP A 3 -0.56 25.00 52.89
CA ASP A 3 -1.85 25.46 52.38
C ASP A 3 -2.58 24.28 51.70
N ARG A 4 -3.65 23.78 52.32
CA ARG A 4 -4.39 22.57 51.87
C ARG A 4 -4.97 22.73 50.46
N SER A 5 -5.08 23.97 49.98
CA SER A 5 -5.49 24.33 48.62
C SER A 5 -4.46 23.88 47.57
N ARG A 6 -3.15 24.07 47.82
CA ARG A 6 -2.06 23.74 46.89
C ARG A 6 -1.86 22.24 46.70
N SER A 7 -1.99 21.45 47.76
CA SER A 7 -1.88 19.98 47.67
C SER A 7 -3.01 19.37 46.85
N ARG A 8 -4.24 19.89 46.97
CA ARG A 8 -5.38 19.49 46.14
C ARG A 8 -5.17 19.84 44.67
N LEU A 9 -4.70 21.04 44.37
CA LEU A 9 -4.48 21.50 43.01
C LEU A 9 -3.44 20.62 42.28
N LEU A 10 -2.36 20.27 42.96
CA LEU A 10 -1.30 19.40 42.42
C LEU A 10 -1.80 17.97 42.15
N SER A 11 -2.62 17.40 43.05
CA SER A 11 -3.24 16.09 42.85
C SER A 11 -4.24 16.08 41.69
N VAL A 12 -5.07 17.13 41.55
CA VAL A 12 -6.02 17.25 40.43
C VAL A 12 -5.28 17.33 39.09
N VAL A 13 -4.20 18.11 39.02
CA VAL A 13 -3.37 18.21 37.81
C VAL A 13 -2.76 16.85 37.45
N LEU A 14 -2.19 16.12 38.42
CA LEU A 14 -1.61 14.80 38.16
C LEU A 14 -2.64 13.77 37.67
N ILE A 15 -3.85 13.76 38.26
CA ILE A 15 -4.94 12.87 37.84
C ILE A 15 -5.41 13.24 36.42
N ALA A 16 -5.61 14.53 36.15
CA ALA A 16 -6.03 14.99 34.83
C ALA A 16 -5.02 14.59 33.74
N VAL A 17 -3.72 14.76 34.01
CA VAL A 17 -2.64 14.33 33.10
C VAL A 17 -2.67 12.82 32.87
N ALA A 18 -2.83 12.02 33.93
CA ALA A 18 -2.90 10.56 33.80
C ALA A 18 -4.10 10.10 32.95
N VAL A 19 -5.27 10.73 33.13
CA VAL A 19 -6.47 10.44 32.32
C VAL A 19 -6.25 10.82 30.86
N ILE A 20 -5.71 12.02 30.58
CA ILE A 20 -5.41 12.45 29.20
C ILE A 20 -4.43 11.49 28.54
N VAL A 21 -3.35 11.09 29.22
CA VAL A 21 -2.38 10.12 28.70
C VAL A 21 -3.03 8.76 28.44
N GLY A 22 -3.90 8.28 29.33
CA GLY A 22 -4.62 7.01 29.14
C GLY A 22 -5.59 7.03 27.96
N VAL A 23 -6.38 8.10 27.81
CA VAL A 23 -7.34 8.27 26.70
C VAL A 23 -6.59 8.46 25.37
N VAL A 24 -5.54 9.28 25.35
CA VAL A 24 -4.73 9.49 24.15
C VAL A 24 -3.99 8.20 23.77
N GLY A 25 -3.42 7.48 24.73
CA GLY A 25 -2.76 6.19 24.52
C GLY A 25 -3.68 5.15 23.89
N THR A 26 -4.87 4.93 24.47
CA THR A 26 -5.85 3.95 23.95
C THR A 26 -6.45 4.35 22.60
N THR A 27 -6.71 5.64 22.36
CA THR A 27 -7.23 6.13 21.07
C THR A 27 -6.20 6.00 19.97
N LEU A 28 -4.92 6.29 20.28
CA LEU A 28 -3.82 6.17 19.33
C LEU A 28 -3.48 4.71 19.03
N ASP A 29 -3.62 3.82 20.02
CA ASP A 29 -3.41 2.38 19.83
C ASP A 29 -4.36 1.81 18.76
N ARG A 30 -5.68 2.03 18.92
CA ARG A 30 -6.69 1.59 17.94
C ARG A 30 -6.48 2.18 16.54
N ARG A 31 -6.15 3.48 16.47
CA ARG A 31 -5.85 4.14 15.18
C ARG A 31 -4.57 3.59 14.54
N THR A 32 -3.57 3.22 15.35
CA THR A 32 -2.33 2.63 14.87
C THR A 32 -2.55 1.22 14.37
N GLU A 33 -3.34 0.41 15.07
CA GLU A 33 -3.70 -0.95 14.65
C GLU A 33 -4.47 -0.95 13.32
N SER A 34 -5.49 -0.11 13.20
CA SER A 34 -6.27 0.01 11.95
C SER A 34 -5.38 0.44 10.77
N ARG A 35 -4.45 1.38 11.00
CA ARG A 35 -3.48 1.81 9.98
C ARG A 35 -2.45 0.73 9.67
N PHE A 36 -2.04 -0.04 10.66
CA PHE A 36 -1.10 -1.13 10.46
C PHE A 36 -1.73 -2.24 9.62
N GLN A 37 -2.97 -2.62 9.91
CA GLN A 37 -3.74 -3.58 9.10
C GLN A 37 -3.86 -3.10 7.65
N SER A 38 -4.31 -1.85 7.45
CA SER A 38 -4.37 -1.24 6.11
C SER A 38 -3.01 -1.22 5.40
N ALA A 39 -1.91 -0.97 6.11
CA ALA A 39 -0.56 -1.03 5.53
C ALA A 39 -0.13 -2.46 5.16
N MET A 40 -0.57 -3.48 5.88
CA MET A 40 -0.34 -4.89 5.52
C MET A 40 -1.15 -5.29 4.30
N GLU A 41 -2.41 -4.86 4.20
CA GLU A 41 -3.27 -5.07 3.03
C GLU A 41 -2.65 -4.45 1.78
N ILE A 42 -2.24 -3.17 1.85
CA ILE A 42 -1.56 -2.49 0.73
C ILE A 42 -0.27 -3.23 0.34
N ARG A 43 0.50 -3.73 1.30
CA ARG A 43 1.70 -4.53 0.99
C ARG A 43 1.34 -5.85 0.27
N GLY A 44 0.27 -6.52 0.69
CA GLY A 44 -0.26 -7.69 0.00
C GLY A 44 -0.59 -7.38 -1.46
N THR A 45 -1.31 -6.28 -1.70
CA THR A 45 -1.63 -5.79 -3.05
C THR A 45 -0.37 -5.52 -3.87
N ILE A 46 0.64 -4.85 -3.31
CA ILE A 46 1.91 -4.59 -4.01
C ILE A 46 2.59 -5.90 -4.45
N THR A 47 2.61 -6.93 -3.60
CA THR A 47 3.17 -8.24 -3.96
C THR A 47 2.42 -8.86 -5.12
N SER A 48 1.08 -8.85 -5.10
CA SER A 48 0.27 -9.39 -6.19
C SER A 48 0.41 -8.59 -7.49
N LEU A 49 0.61 -7.27 -7.42
CA LEU A 49 0.93 -6.44 -8.58
C LEU A 49 2.31 -6.77 -9.16
N ASN A 50 3.30 -7.11 -8.33
CA ASN A 50 4.60 -7.59 -8.81
C ASN A 50 4.47 -8.94 -9.54
N GLU A 51 3.63 -9.83 -9.03
CA GLU A 51 3.35 -11.11 -9.70
C GLU A 51 2.67 -10.89 -11.06
N LEU A 52 1.74 -9.93 -11.15
CA LEU A 52 1.14 -9.53 -12.43
C LEU A 52 2.18 -8.96 -13.38
N GLU A 53 3.05 -8.05 -12.92
CA GLU A 53 4.13 -7.50 -13.75
C GLU A 53 5.05 -8.61 -14.29
N LEU A 54 5.43 -9.58 -13.46
CA LEU A 54 6.25 -10.71 -13.88
C LEU A 54 5.55 -11.58 -14.94
N ARG A 55 4.24 -11.81 -14.81
CA ARG A 55 3.46 -12.56 -15.80
C ARG A 55 3.30 -11.78 -17.11
N LEU A 56 3.10 -10.47 -17.04
CA LEU A 56 3.07 -9.58 -18.21
C LEU A 56 4.41 -9.62 -18.96
N LEU A 57 5.53 -9.61 -18.24
CA LEU A 57 6.86 -9.81 -18.82
C LEU A 57 7.01 -11.16 -19.52
N ARG A 58 6.55 -12.25 -18.89
CA ARG A 58 6.58 -13.59 -19.53
C ARG A 58 5.71 -13.65 -20.78
N TYR A 59 4.57 -12.97 -20.77
CA TYR A 59 3.71 -12.88 -21.96
C TYR A 59 4.36 -12.07 -23.08
N GLU A 60 5.00 -10.95 -22.75
CA GLU A 60 5.82 -10.17 -23.68
C GLU A 60 6.95 -11.03 -24.27
N ASP A 61 7.70 -11.77 -23.44
CA ASP A 61 8.77 -12.67 -23.88
C ASP A 61 8.25 -13.77 -24.81
N ALA A 62 7.09 -14.36 -24.52
CA ALA A 62 6.46 -15.35 -25.39
C ALA A 62 6.07 -14.76 -26.75
N LEU A 63 5.56 -13.52 -26.80
CA LEU A 63 5.26 -12.83 -28.06
C LEU A 63 6.52 -12.58 -28.90
N PHE A 64 7.62 -12.17 -28.27
CA PHE A 64 8.90 -11.98 -28.94
C PHE A 64 9.44 -13.32 -29.47
N ALA A 65 9.54 -14.34 -28.61
CA ALA A 65 10.03 -15.67 -29.00
C ALA A 65 9.18 -16.29 -30.11
N HIS A 66 7.88 -16.05 -30.10
CA HIS A 66 6.99 -16.49 -31.18
C HIS A 66 7.32 -15.81 -32.52
N THR A 67 7.58 -14.50 -32.50
CA THR A 67 7.96 -13.73 -33.71
C THR A 67 9.25 -14.24 -34.33
N ASP A 68 10.18 -14.71 -33.49
CA ASP A 68 11.46 -15.28 -33.90
C ASP A 68 11.36 -16.77 -34.29
N GLY A 69 10.18 -17.38 -34.21
CA GLY A 69 9.94 -18.80 -34.50
C GLY A 69 10.45 -19.77 -33.42
N ALA A 70 10.81 -19.25 -32.25
CA ALA A 70 11.32 -20.03 -31.11
C ALA A 70 10.22 -20.53 -30.16
N ALA A 71 9.02 -19.94 -30.20
CA ALA A 71 7.87 -20.34 -29.38
C ALA A 71 6.61 -20.61 -30.21
N SER A 72 5.78 -21.51 -29.72
CA SER A 72 4.50 -21.84 -30.34
C SER A 72 3.42 -20.80 -30.01
N ALA A 73 2.35 -20.80 -30.80
CA ALA A 73 1.18 -19.97 -30.51
C ALA A 73 0.40 -20.40 -29.25
N GLU A 74 0.61 -21.64 -28.81
CA GLU A 74 0.05 -22.18 -27.58
C GLU A 74 0.76 -21.56 -26.37
N ASP A 75 2.09 -21.43 -26.40
CA ASP A 75 2.86 -20.76 -25.34
C ASP A 75 2.40 -19.32 -25.12
N VAL A 76 2.11 -18.59 -26.20
CA VAL A 76 1.59 -17.22 -26.17
C VAL A 76 0.18 -17.17 -25.56
N ARG A 77 -0.66 -18.17 -25.87
CA ARG A 77 -2.03 -18.26 -25.34
C ARG A 77 -2.03 -18.60 -23.85
N ASP A 78 -1.18 -19.52 -23.44
CA ASP A 78 -1.05 -19.95 -22.04
C ASP A 78 -0.51 -18.81 -21.18
N ALA A 79 0.53 -18.12 -21.66
CA ALA A 79 1.06 -16.94 -20.97
C ALA A 79 0.00 -15.83 -20.84
N ARG A 80 -0.86 -15.63 -21.85
CA ARG A 80 -1.98 -14.69 -21.75
C ARG A 80 -3.03 -15.15 -20.73
N ALA A 81 -3.40 -16.44 -20.75
CA ALA A 81 -4.35 -17.00 -19.81
C ALA A 81 -3.87 -16.87 -18.36
N ASP A 82 -2.56 -17.00 -18.12
CA ASP A 82 -1.94 -16.77 -16.82
C ASP A 82 -2.05 -15.32 -16.35
N VAL A 83 -1.92 -14.35 -17.26
CA VAL A 83 -2.13 -12.92 -16.96
C VAL A 83 -3.60 -12.66 -16.65
N ASP A 84 -4.51 -13.17 -17.48
CA ASP A 84 -5.97 -13.02 -17.29
C ASP A 84 -6.40 -13.60 -15.93
N ALA A 85 -5.95 -14.81 -15.60
CA ALA A 85 -6.25 -15.46 -14.32
C ALA A 85 -5.70 -14.67 -13.12
N MET A 86 -4.50 -14.10 -13.24
CA MET A 86 -3.92 -13.23 -12.21
C MET A 86 -4.74 -11.95 -12.03
N LEU A 87 -5.18 -11.35 -13.13
CA LEU A 87 -5.93 -10.09 -13.10
C LEU A 87 -7.32 -10.27 -12.49
N VAL A 88 -8.03 -11.34 -12.85
CA VAL A 88 -9.30 -11.72 -12.22
C VAL A 88 -9.13 -11.91 -10.72
N ARG A 89 -8.12 -12.71 -10.31
CA ARG A 89 -7.82 -12.92 -8.88
C ARG A 89 -7.53 -11.59 -8.18
N LEU A 90 -6.74 -10.71 -8.79
CA LEU A 90 -6.44 -9.39 -8.25
C LEU A 90 -7.70 -8.54 -8.06
N ILE A 91 -8.61 -8.54 -9.04
CA ILE A 91 -9.87 -7.80 -8.97
C ILE A 91 -10.79 -8.37 -7.87
N ASP A 92 -10.84 -9.69 -7.71
CA ASP A 92 -11.72 -10.35 -6.74
C ASP A 92 -11.23 -10.19 -5.29
N THR A 93 -9.92 -10.10 -5.06
CA THR A 93 -9.33 -10.13 -3.71
C THR A 93 -8.85 -8.80 -3.16
N ASN A 94 -8.70 -7.75 -3.97
CA ASN A 94 -8.06 -6.51 -3.54
C ASN A 94 -9.05 -5.41 -3.17
N ASP A 95 -8.47 -4.39 -2.52
CA ASP A 95 -9.17 -3.23 -2.01
C ASP A 95 -9.91 -2.45 -3.12
N PRO A 96 -11.12 -1.94 -2.85
CA PRO A 96 -11.89 -1.13 -3.80
C PRO A 96 -11.14 0.05 -4.42
N SER A 97 -10.15 0.61 -3.72
CA SER A 97 -9.35 1.75 -4.17
C SER A 97 -8.50 1.46 -5.40
N VAL A 98 -8.07 0.21 -5.61
CA VAL A 98 -7.23 -0.19 -6.75
C VAL A 98 -8.04 -0.74 -7.92
N LEU A 99 -9.32 -1.05 -7.71
CA LEU A 99 -10.19 -1.64 -8.73
C LEU A 99 -10.33 -0.80 -9.99
N PRO A 100 -10.46 0.55 -9.95
CA PRO A 100 -10.58 1.33 -11.18
C PRO A 100 -9.37 1.14 -12.10
N SER A 101 -8.16 1.21 -11.53
CA SER A 101 -6.91 1.01 -12.27
C SER A 101 -6.78 -0.42 -12.81
N LEU A 102 -7.13 -1.42 -11.99
CA LEU A 102 -7.12 -2.83 -12.43
C LEU A 102 -8.13 -3.10 -13.55
N ARG A 103 -9.30 -2.46 -13.52
CA ARG A 103 -10.30 -2.55 -14.60
C ARG A 103 -9.83 -1.88 -15.88
N THR A 104 -9.13 -0.74 -15.79
CA THR A 104 -8.49 -0.15 -16.98
C THR A 104 -7.45 -1.10 -17.58
N VAL A 105 -6.63 -1.75 -16.75
CA VAL A 105 -5.68 -2.78 -17.22
C VAL A 105 -6.41 -3.95 -17.88
N GLU A 106 -7.53 -4.40 -17.31
CA GLU A 106 -8.36 -5.47 -17.87
C GLU A 106 -8.96 -5.08 -19.22
N GLU A 107 -9.52 -3.88 -19.33
CA GLU A 107 -10.08 -3.35 -20.57
C GLU A 107 -9.00 -3.23 -21.67
N SER A 108 -7.83 -2.71 -21.33
CA SER A 108 -6.68 -2.64 -22.24
C SER A 108 -6.23 -4.04 -22.70
N LEU A 109 -6.14 -5.01 -21.78
CA LEU A 109 -5.76 -6.38 -22.11
C LEU A 109 -6.80 -7.08 -22.98
N ARG A 110 -8.10 -6.85 -22.72
CA ARG A 110 -9.20 -7.37 -23.53
C ARG A 110 -9.25 -6.76 -24.92
N ALA A 111 -8.85 -5.50 -25.07
CA ALA A 111 -8.78 -4.82 -26.37
C ALA A 111 -7.63 -5.36 -27.25
N MET A 112 -6.68 -6.12 -26.70
CA MET A 112 -5.56 -6.66 -27.46
C MET A 112 -6.00 -7.79 -28.42
N PRO A 113 -5.70 -7.68 -29.73
CA PRO A 113 -6.05 -8.69 -30.71
C PRO A 113 -5.49 -10.08 -30.38
N ALA A 114 -6.31 -11.11 -30.66
CA ALA A 114 -5.91 -12.50 -30.50
C ALA A 114 -4.85 -12.88 -31.54
N VAL A 115 -3.65 -13.23 -31.09
CA VAL A 115 -2.52 -13.59 -31.97
C VAL A 115 -2.89 -14.76 -32.88
N GLY A 116 -3.56 -15.80 -32.36
CA GLY A 116 -3.98 -16.96 -33.17
C GLY A 116 -4.94 -16.62 -34.33
N GLU A 117 -5.69 -15.52 -34.25
CA GLU A 117 -6.54 -15.03 -35.35
C GLU A 117 -5.72 -14.29 -36.42
N ALA A 118 -4.64 -13.63 -36.00
CA ALA A 118 -3.69 -12.97 -36.90
C ALA A 118 -2.86 -13.99 -37.68
N MET A 119 -2.58 -15.15 -37.07
CA MET A 119 -1.84 -16.24 -37.70
C MET A 119 -2.51 -16.76 -38.95
N ARG A 120 -3.81 -17.01 -38.87
CA ARG A 120 -4.60 -17.48 -40.03
C ARG A 120 -4.63 -16.49 -41.19
N ARG A 121 -4.30 -15.22 -40.93
CA ARG A 121 -4.36 -14.12 -41.90
C ARG A 121 -2.97 -13.65 -42.38
N GLY A 122 -1.89 -14.26 -41.88
CA GLY A 122 -0.52 -13.85 -42.22
C GLY A 122 -0.14 -12.45 -41.72
N SER A 123 -0.88 -11.89 -40.76
CA SER A 123 -0.68 -10.55 -40.21
C SER A 123 -0.04 -10.54 -38.82
N GLU A 124 0.58 -11.66 -38.44
CA GLU A 124 1.14 -11.94 -37.11
C GLU A 124 2.06 -10.82 -36.63
N ARG A 125 3.02 -10.40 -37.45
CA ARG A 125 4.01 -9.39 -37.06
C ARG A 125 3.39 -8.04 -36.71
N ALA A 126 2.39 -7.59 -37.47
CA ALA A 126 1.70 -6.33 -37.20
C ALA A 126 0.92 -6.42 -35.88
N VAL A 127 0.25 -7.55 -35.65
CA VAL A 127 -0.51 -7.80 -34.42
C VAL A 127 0.41 -7.92 -33.19
N VAL A 128 1.56 -8.58 -33.32
CA VAL A 128 2.56 -8.63 -32.23
C VAL A 128 3.10 -7.24 -31.92
N ALA A 129 3.41 -6.42 -32.93
CA ALA A 129 3.86 -5.05 -32.70
C ALA A 129 2.82 -4.20 -31.93
N THR A 130 1.54 -4.29 -32.30
CA THR A 130 0.43 -3.64 -31.57
C THR A 130 0.30 -4.18 -30.15
N ASN A 131 0.37 -5.51 -29.97
CA ASN A 131 0.28 -6.13 -28.65
C ASN A 131 1.45 -5.69 -27.75
N ASN A 132 2.66 -5.57 -28.29
CA ASN A 132 3.82 -5.12 -27.51
C ASN A 132 3.69 -3.66 -27.05
N SER A 133 3.13 -2.77 -27.88
CA SER A 133 2.88 -1.39 -27.42
C SER A 133 1.82 -1.37 -26.32
N ALA A 134 0.73 -2.13 -26.48
CA ALA A 134 -0.32 -2.25 -25.48
C ALA A 134 0.19 -2.86 -24.16
N LEU A 135 1.03 -3.90 -24.21
CA LEU A 135 1.65 -4.49 -23.01
C LEU A 135 2.55 -3.50 -22.29
N ARG A 136 3.30 -2.68 -23.03
CA ARG A 136 4.13 -1.63 -22.42
C ARG A 136 3.28 -0.60 -21.68
N GLU A 137 2.16 -0.17 -22.26
CA GLU A 137 1.21 0.74 -21.61
C GLU A 137 0.60 0.10 -20.35
N ILE A 138 0.15 -1.16 -20.44
CA ILE A 138 -0.37 -1.92 -19.30
C ILE A 138 0.68 -2.04 -18.19
N ARG A 139 1.92 -2.41 -18.52
CA ARG A 139 3.02 -2.51 -17.55
C ARG A 139 3.29 -1.18 -16.87
N HIS A 140 3.33 -0.07 -17.61
CA HIS A 140 3.47 1.26 -17.01
C HIS A 140 2.32 1.59 -16.05
N ALA A 141 1.07 1.30 -16.42
CA ALA A 141 -0.08 1.49 -15.53
C ALA A 141 0.04 0.67 -14.23
N VAL A 142 0.50 -0.59 -14.32
CA VAL A 142 0.75 -1.44 -13.14
C VAL A 142 1.89 -0.88 -12.27
N ILE A 143 2.98 -0.41 -12.89
CA ILE A 143 4.10 0.22 -12.17
C ILE A 143 3.64 1.50 -11.46
N ASP A 144 2.88 2.35 -12.13
CA ASP A 144 2.37 3.60 -11.58
C ASP A 144 1.44 3.34 -10.39
N LEU A 145 0.55 2.36 -10.51
CA LEU A 145 -0.30 1.91 -9.41
C LEU A 145 0.54 1.45 -8.21
N ARG A 146 1.57 0.62 -8.45
CA ARG A 146 2.49 0.17 -7.41
C ARG A 146 3.24 1.33 -6.75
N LEU A 147 3.73 2.29 -7.53
CA LEU A 147 4.43 3.47 -7.02
C LEU A 147 3.51 4.35 -6.17
N SER A 148 2.24 4.48 -6.56
CA SER A 148 1.21 5.15 -5.77
C SER A 148 1.01 4.46 -4.43
N LEU A 149 0.79 3.14 -4.42
CA LEU A 149 0.63 2.37 -3.18
C LEU A 149 1.88 2.44 -2.28
N MET A 150 3.08 2.39 -2.86
CA MET A 150 4.32 2.57 -2.10
C MET A 150 4.45 3.99 -1.51
N ARG A 151 3.89 5.01 -2.17
CA ARG A 151 3.80 6.37 -1.61
C ARG A 151 2.83 6.38 -0.43
N ASP A 152 1.65 5.79 -0.56
CA ASP A 152 0.64 5.72 0.50
C ASP A 152 1.21 5.01 1.75
N VAL A 153 1.92 3.90 1.57
CA VAL A 153 2.61 3.19 2.66
C VAL A 153 3.67 4.07 3.33
N ARG A 154 4.44 4.85 2.56
CA ARG A 154 5.44 5.77 3.11
C ARG A 154 4.79 6.88 3.93
N GLU A 155 3.70 7.45 3.44
CA GLU A 155 2.93 8.50 4.13
C GLU A 155 2.33 7.96 5.43
N MET A 156 1.70 6.77 5.40
CA MET A 156 1.19 6.10 6.59
C MET A 156 2.28 5.85 7.63
N ARG A 157 3.46 5.38 7.20
CA ARG A 157 4.60 5.17 8.10
C ARG A 157 5.06 6.47 8.74
N ALA A 158 5.16 7.56 7.97
CA ALA A 158 5.54 8.87 8.49
C ALA A 158 4.54 9.38 9.54
N MET A 159 3.24 9.23 9.29
CA MET A 159 2.21 9.60 10.26
C MET A 159 2.31 8.77 11.56
N MET A 160 2.52 7.46 11.47
CA MET A 160 2.69 6.60 12.65
C MET A 160 3.94 6.97 13.47
N GLY A 161 5.05 7.30 12.80
CA GLY A 161 6.27 7.80 13.46
C GLY A 161 6.05 9.13 14.18
N GLY A 162 5.36 10.08 13.53
CA GLY A 162 5.05 11.39 14.10
C GLY A 162 4.14 11.30 15.34
N VAL A 163 3.14 10.42 15.30
CA VAL A 163 2.23 10.18 16.44
C VAL A 163 2.99 9.64 17.66
N ARG A 164 3.90 8.67 17.47
CA ARG A 164 4.74 8.15 18.57
C ARG A 164 5.63 9.24 19.17
N ALA A 165 6.19 10.12 18.34
CA ALA A 165 7.00 11.24 18.81
C ALA A 165 6.17 12.23 19.65
N LEU A 166 4.96 12.60 19.21
CA LEU A 166 4.06 13.47 19.97
C LEU A 166 3.64 12.86 21.32
N LEU A 167 3.35 11.56 21.34
CA LEU A 167 3.10 10.82 22.57
C LEU A 167 4.28 10.89 23.53
N ALA A 168 5.50 10.60 23.05
CA ALA A 168 6.70 10.65 23.86
C ALA A 168 6.93 12.06 24.43
N MET A 169 6.77 13.12 23.62
CA MET A 169 6.87 14.50 24.09
C MET A 169 5.83 14.84 25.16
N THR A 170 4.60 14.35 25.00
CA THR A 170 3.51 14.56 25.99
C THR A 170 3.85 13.91 27.32
N VAL A 171 4.36 12.67 27.29
CA VAL A 171 4.80 11.95 28.49
C VAL A 171 5.98 12.65 29.15
N VAL A 172 6.97 13.09 28.38
CA VAL A 172 8.12 13.84 28.90
C VAL A 172 7.68 15.15 29.56
N LEU A 173 6.79 15.91 28.92
CA LEU A 173 6.26 17.16 29.49
C LEU A 173 5.53 16.91 30.81
N ALA A 174 4.70 15.86 30.86
CA ALA A 174 4.02 15.43 32.08
C ALA A 174 5.01 15.10 33.22
N VAL A 175 6.08 14.35 32.91
CA VAL A 175 7.13 14.01 33.88
C VAL A 175 7.88 15.25 34.36
N MET A 176 8.25 16.16 33.46
CA MET A 176 8.94 17.41 33.82
C MET A 176 8.11 18.28 34.76
N ILE A 177 6.80 18.40 34.50
CA ILE A 177 5.86 19.12 35.38
C ILE A 177 5.79 18.43 36.76
N GLY A 178 5.73 17.10 36.79
CA GLY A 178 5.76 16.32 38.02
C GLY A 178 7.03 16.54 38.84
N LEU A 179 8.19 16.48 38.21
CA LEU A 179 9.50 16.71 38.86
C LEU A 179 9.67 18.14 39.35
N TYR A 180 9.27 19.13 38.54
CA TYR A 180 9.30 20.54 38.93
C TYR A 180 8.46 20.76 40.20
N SER A 181 7.26 20.18 40.22
CA SER A 181 6.34 20.23 41.37
C SER A 181 6.95 19.62 42.64
N LEU A 182 7.70 18.51 42.52
CA LEU A 182 8.42 17.89 43.64
C LEU A 182 9.59 18.75 44.12
N ARG A 183 10.40 19.30 43.21
CA ARG A 183 11.52 20.20 43.57
C ARG A 183 11.05 21.43 44.32
N VAL A 184 9.93 22.03 43.90
CA VAL A 184 9.32 23.18 44.58
C VAL A 184 8.91 22.83 46.01
N ARG A 185 8.43 21.61 46.28
CA ARG A 185 8.14 21.16 47.65
C ARG A 185 9.37 20.91 48.51
N ALA A 186 10.48 20.48 47.92
CA ALA A 186 11.69 20.17 48.68
C ALA A 186 12.44 21.42 49.18
N HIS A 187 12.25 22.57 48.51
CA HIS A 187 12.89 23.85 48.88
C HIS A 187 12.04 24.73 49.82
N ALA A 188 10.75 24.40 49.99
CA ALA A 188 9.82 25.13 50.84
C ALA A 188 9.74 24.49 52.23
#